data_AF-D4Z5E2-F1
#
_entry.id   AF-D4Z5E2-F1
#
_cell.length_a   1.000
_cell.length_b   1.000
_cell.length_c   1.000
_cell.angle_alpha   90.00
_cell.angle_beta   90.00
_cell.angle_gamma   90.00
#
_symmetry.space_group_name_H-M   'P 1'
#
loop_
_entity.id
_entity.type
_entity.pdbx_description
1 polymer ?
#
loop_
_entity_poly.entity_id
_entity_poly.type
_entity_poly.pdbx_seq_one_letter_code
_entity_poly.pdbx_strand_id
1 'polypeptide(L)'
;MGSAFLCASLGIVPTVRHADYIGAWLAVLREDSRAIFRAARAASLAADWLLEKHRAARQGVGGEGAPDPAIAATSMDGRAA
;
A
#
# COMPACT_ATOMS: atom_id res chain seq x y z
N MET A 1 0.83 -9.66 12.02
CA MET A 1 -0.07 -10.06 10.92
C MET A 1 -0.21 -8.98 9.84
N GLY A 2 -0.61 -7.74 10.17
CA GLY A 2 -0.80 -6.69 9.14
C GLY A 2 0.43 -6.40 8.27
N SER A 3 1.63 -6.37 8.86
CA SER A 3 2.89 -6.24 8.11
C SER A 3 3.09 -7.36 7.08
N ALA A 4 2.69 -8.60 7.39
CA ALA A 4 2.79 -9.73 6.46
C ALA A 4 1.83 -9.57 5.28
N PHE A 5 0.62 -9.05 5.51
CA PHE A 5 -0.33 -8.75 4.42
C PHE A 5 0.23 -7.68 3.49
N LEU A 6 0.78 -6.58 4.03
CA LEU A 6 1.45 -5.55 3.24
C LEU A 6 2.64 -6.11 2.45
N CYS A 7 3.49 -6.90 3.11
CA CYS A 7 4.65 -7.51 2.46
C CYS A 7 4.22 -8.38 1.27
N ALA A 8 3.19 -9.21 1.44
CA ALA A 8 2.64 -10.02 0.36
C ALA A 8 2.08 -9.15 -0.78
N SER A 9 1.29 -8.13 -0.46
CA SER A 9 0.69 -7.24 -1.48
C SER A 9 1.70 -6.38 -2.24
N LEU A 10 2.85 -6.08 -1.63
CA LEU A 10 3.89 -5.24 -2.21
C LEU A 10 5.10 -6.03 -2.75
N GLY A 11 5.09 -7.37 -2.62
CA GLY A 11 6.21 -8.23 -3.04
C GLY A 11 7.48 -8.07 -2.18
N ILE A 12 7.34 -7.63 -0.93
CA ILE A 12 8.46 -7.42 -0.01
C ILE A 12 8.76 -8.71 0.74
N VAL A 13 10.01 -9.16 0.72
CA VAL A 13 10.50 -10.26 1.56
C VAL A 13 10.91 -9.70 2.92
N PRO A 14 10.24 -10.06 4.03
CA PRO A 14 10.57 -9.52 5.34
C PRO A 14 11.89 -10.13 5.87
N THR A 15 12.77 -9.28 6.38
CA THR A 15 14.09 -9.68 6.90
C THR A 15 14.12 -9.79 8.43
N VAL A 16 13.25 -9.07 9.14
CA VAL A 16 13.18 -9.08 10.61
C VAL A 16 12.09 -10.04 11.08
N ARG A 17 12.44 -10.92 12.04
CA ARG A 17 11.50 -11.78 12.76
C ARG A 17 11.79 -11.70 14.25
N HIS A 18 10.86 -11.17 15.03
CA HIS A 18 10.89 -11.22 16.49
C HIS A 18 9.72 -12.08 16.92
N ALA A 19 9.99 -13.16 17.66
CA ALA A 19 8.99 -14.17 18.04
C ALA A 19 8.53 -14.03 19.49
N ASP A 20 9.00 -13.01 20.20
CA ASP A 20 8.74 -12.78 21.62
C ASP A 20 7.24 -12.61 21.92
N TYR A 21 6.46 -12.16 20.94
CA TYR A 21 5.01 -12.04 21.07
C TYR A 21 4.26 -13.38 21.10
N ILE A 22 4.89 -14.50 20.70
CA ILE A 22 4.20 -15.79 20.58
C ILE A 22 3.73 -16.27 21.95
N GLY A 23 4.53 -16.10 23.00
CA GLY A 23 4.12 -16.46 24.37
C GLY A 23 2.88 -15.72 24.84
N ALA A 24 2.80 -14.41 24.58
CA ALA A 24 1.63 -13.60 24.90
C ALA A 24 0.38 -14.05 24.11
N TRP A 25 0.53 -14.37 22.83
CA TRP A 25 -0.59 -14.88 22.02
C TRP A 25 -1.08 -16.26 22.45
N LEU A 26 -0.19 -17.14 22.92
CA LEU A 26 -0.60 -18.44 23.45
C LEU A 26 -1.49 -18.30 24.70
N ALA A 27 -1.19 -17.32 25.58
CA ALA A 27 -2.06 -17.01 26.71
C ALA A 27 -3.45 -16.53 26.24
N VAL A 28 -3.49 -15.56 25.33
CA VAL A 28 -4.75 -15.04 24.76
C VAL A 28 -5.58 -16.14 24.11
N LEU A 29 -4.96 -17.05 23.36
CA LEU A 29 -5.68 -18.11 22.64
C LEU A 29 -6.18 -19.24 23.54
N ARG A 30 -5.55 -19.44 24.71
CA ARG A 30 -6.07 -20.37 25.73
C ARG A 30 -7.35 -19.85 26.37
N GLU A 31 -7.49 -18.54 26.49
CA GLU A 31 -8.68 -17.88 27.03
C GLU A 31 -9.78 -17.69 25.97
N ASP A 32 -9.38 -17.34 24.74
CA ASP A 32 -10.31 -17.14 23.63
C ASP A 32 -9.68 -17.53 22.28
N SER A 33 -10.04 -18.72 21.79
CA SER A 33 -9.60 -19.22 20.49
C SER A 33 -10.09 -18.37 19.31
N ARG A 34 -11.16 -17.57 19.47
CA ARG A 34 -11.67 -16.67 18.44
C ARG A 34 -10.93 -15.35 18.35
N ALA A 35 -10.06 -15.03 19.30
CA ALA A 35 -9.25 -13.82 19.29
C ALA A 35 -8.39 -13.71 18.01
N ILE A 36 -7.93 -14.85 17.48
CA ILE A 36 -7.15 -14.88 16.23
C ILE A 36 -7.92 -14.32 15.03
N PHE A 37 -9.21 -14.60 14.91
CA PHE A 37 -10.03 -14.14 13.78
C PHE A 37 -10.31 -12.64 13.87
N ARG A 38 -10.55 -12.13 15.09
CA ARG A 38 -10.73 -10.70 15.30
C ARG A 38 -9.45 -9.94 15.00
N ALA A 39 -8.31 -10.46 15.44
CA ALA A 39 -6.99 -9.91 15.15
C ALA A 39 -6.69 -9.93 13.65
N ALA A 40 -6.99 -11.03 12.97
CA ALA A 40 -6.85 -11.15 11.52
C ALA A 40 -7.73 -10.13 10.78
N ARG A 41 -9.01 -10.01 11.16
CA ARG A 41 -9.92 -9.01 10.58
C ARG A 41 -9.39 -7.59 10.76
N ALA A 42 -8.93 -7.23 11.96
CA ALA A 42 -8.36 -5.92 12.23
C ALA A 42 -7.09 -5.67 11.40
N ALA A 43 -6.22 -6.68 11.27
CA ALA A 43 -5.03 -6.61 10.43
C ALA A 43 -5.35 -6.44 8.94
N SER A 44 -6.37 -7.11 8.42
CA SER A 44 -6.84 -6.96 7.03
C SER A 44 -7.34 -5.53 6.78
N LEU A 45 -8.22 -5.01 7.64
CA LEU A 45 -8.74 -3.64 7.50
C LEU A 45 -7.64 -2.59 7.52
N ALA A 46 -6.64 -2.74 8.40
CA ALA A 46 -5.51 -1.83 8.46
C ALA A 46 -4.63 -1.91 7.20
N ALA A 47 -4.37 -3.12 6.69
CA ALA A 47 -3.60 -3.31 5.47
C ALA A 47 -4.32 -2.72 4.25
N ASP A 48 -5.62 -2.97 4.11
CA ASP A 48 -6.44 -2.43 3.03
C ASP A 48 -6.43 -0.91 3.03
N TRP A 49 -6.60 -0.29 4.22
CA TRP A 49 -6.53 1.16 4.37
C TRP A 49 -5.17 1.73 3.93
N LEU A 50 -4.07 1.12 4.34
CA LEU A 50 -2.72 1.56 3.97
C LEU A 50 -2.47 1.40 2.46
N LEU A 51 -2.90 0.29 1.87
CA LEU A 51 -2.76 0.05 0.43
C LEU A 51 -3.57 1.04 -0.39
N GLU A 52 -4.77 1.40 0.08
CA GLU A 52 -5.59 2.42 -0.58
C GLU A 52 -4.92 3.79 -0.54
N LYS A 53 -4.38 4.20 0.62
CA LYS A 53 -3.61 5.44 0.74
C LYS A 53 -2.35 5.44 -0.12
N HIS A 54 -1.66 4.31 -0.20
CA HIS A 54 -0.50 4.15 -1.08
C HIS A 54 -0.86 4.33 -2.57
N ARG A 55 -1.98 3.76 -3.02
CA ARG A 55 -2.44 3.94 -4.42
C ARG A 55 -2.85 5.37 -4.72
N ALA A 56 -3.64 5.99 -3.83
CA ALA A 56 -4.07 7.37 -3.97
C ALA A 56 -2.87 8.33 -4.05
N ALA A 57 -1.87 8.13 -3.18
CA ALA A 57 -0.63 8.91 -3.20
C ALA A 57 0.12 8.79 -4.54
N ARG A 58 0.11 7.61 -5.17
CA ARG A 58 0.75 7.39 -6.49
C ARG A 58 0.00 8.05 -7.65
N GLN A 59 -1.31 8.17 -7.55
CA GLN A 59 -2.14 8.80 -8.58
C GLN A 59 -2.06 10.33 -8.54
N GLY A 60 -1.92 10.90 -7.34
CA GLY A 60 -1.69 12.35 -7.16
C GLY A 60 -0.37 12.86 -7.74
N VAL A 61 0.60 11.97 -7.98
CA VAL A 61 1.91 12.32 -8.59
C VAL A 61 1.83 12.32 -10.14
N GLY A 62 0.75 11.80 -10.74
CA GLY A 62 0.56 11.71 -12.19
C GLY A 62 -0.29 12.82 -12.83
N GLY A 63 -0.74 13.80 -12.06
CA GLY A 63 -1.66 14.85 -12.52
C GLY A 63 -1.02 16.11 -13.11
N GLU A 64 0.30 16.28 -12.98
CA GLU A 64 0.99 17.50 -13.42
C GLU A 64 1.90 17.19 -14.62
N GLY A 65 1.27 16.94 -15.77
CA GLY A 65 1.97 16.56 -16.99
C GLY A 65 1.12 16.60 -18.25
N ALA A 66 0.02 17.36 -18.27
CA ALA A 66 -0.58 17.74 -19.54
C ALA A 66 0.31 18.84 -20.15
N PRO A 67 0.90 18.67 -21.34
CA PRO A 67 1.61 19.77 -21.98
C PRO A 67 0.64 20.94 -22.17
N ASP A 68 1.09 22.14 -21.82
CA ASP A 68 0.33 23.37 -22.02
C ASP A 68 -0.09 23.45 -23.51
N PRO A 69 -1.39 23.60 -23.83
CA PRO A 69 -1.87 23.66 -25.21
C PRO A 69 -1.22 24.79 -26.02
N ALA A 70 -0.63 25.80 -25.37
CA ALA A 70 0.12 26.87 -26.03
C ALA A 70 1.41 26.37 -26.72
N ILE A 71 2.06 25.32 -26.20
CA ILE A 71 3.33 24.80 -26.74
C ILE A 71 3.11 23.94 -28.00
N ALA A 72 1.94 23.29 -28.11
CA ALA A 72 1.59 22.44 -29.25
C ALA A 72 1.28 23.24 -30.53
N ALA A 73 0.76 24.47 -30.41
CA ALA A 73 0.36 25.28 -31.56
C ALA A 73 1.54 25.99 -32.27
N THR A 74 2.67 26.18 -31.59
CA THR A 74 3.84 26.93 -32.13
C THR A 74 4.66 26.12 -33.16
N SER A 75 4.49 24.80 -33.24
CA SER A 75 5.39 23.95 -34.04
C SER A 75 4.97 23.69 -35.50
N MET A 76 3.86 24.27 -36.00
CA MET A 76 3.37 23.98 -37.36
C MET A 76 3.63 25.04 -38.44
N ASP A 77 4.12 26.24 -38.12
CA ASP A 77 4.36 27.32 -39.12
C ASP A 77 5.85 27.48 -39.50
N GLY A 78 6.56 26.36 -39.71
CA GLY A 78 8.02 26.35 -39.80
C GLY A 78 8.69 25.82 -41.07
N ARG A 79 7.99 25.61 -42.20
CA ARG A 79 8.69 25.29 -43.47
C ARG A 79 7.90 25.59 -44.74
N ALA A 80 8.06 26.81 -45.23
CA ALA A 80 8.05 27.11 -46.66
C ALA A 80 9.51 27.37 -47.09
N ALA A 81 10.03 26.51 -47.97
CA ALA A 81 11.11 26.78 -48.92
C ALA A 81 11.15 25.63 -49.93
#